data_AF-A0AA43ZGN6-F1
#
_entry.id   AF-A0AA43ZGN6-F1
#
_cell.length_a   1.000
_cell.length_b   1.000
_cell.length_c   1.000
_cell.angle_alpha   90.00
_cell.angle_beta   90.00
_cell.angle_gamma   90.00
#
_symmetry.space_group_name_H-M   'P 1'
#
loop_
_entity.id
_entity.type
_entity.pdbx_description
1 polymer ?
#
loop_
_entity_poly.entity_id
_entity_poly.type
_entity_poly.pdbx_seq_one_letter_code
_entity_poly.pdbx_strand_id
1 'polypeptide(L)' 'MKYFKASRSFYGSLGSVRRNDKILLTDPRLADKDKVVKELVKSGLLVPASSDGEPASPATPRAAKTKPQA' A
#
# COMPACT_ATOMS: atom_id res chain seq x y z
N MET A 1 -11.36 11.89 0.96
CA MET A 1 -9.99 12.43 0.87
C MET A 1 -9.08 11.38 0.26
N LYS A 2 -8.09 11.76 -0.56
CA LYS A 2 -7.12 10.81 -1.14
C LYS A 2 -5.95 10.61 -0.17
N TYR A 3 -5.60 9.37 0.11
CA TYR A 3 -4.48 9.01 0.97
C TYR A 3 -3.77 7.77 0.43
N PHE A 4 -2.54 7.52 0.86
CA PHE A 4 -1.84 6.27 0.65
C PHE A 4 -1.91 5.45 1.92
N LYS A 5 -2.17 4.16 1.77
CA LYS A 5 -2.15 3.20 2.85
C LYS A 5 -0.93 2.31 2.69
N ALA A 6 -0.16 2.14 3.76
CA ALA A 6 0.98 1.24 3.73
C ALA A 6 0.52 -0.23 3.82
N SER A 7 0.89 -1.05 2.83
CA SER A 7 0.60 -2.49 2.82
C SER A 7 1.39 -3.28 3.86
N ARG A 8 2.58 -2.78 4.19
CA ARG A 8 3.55 -3.39 5.12
C ARG A 8 4.30 -2.29 5.87
N SER A 9 4.84 -2.59 7.05
CA SER A 9 5.75 -1.69 7.75
C SER A 9 7.09 -1.61 7.03
N PHE A 10 7.54 -0.40 6.71
CA PHE A 10 8.83 -0.15 6.09
C PHE A 10 9.48 1.10 6.67
N TYR A 11 10.82 1.11 6.63
CA TYR A 11 11.63 2.24 7.02
C TYR A 11 12.36 2.75 5.78
N GLY A 12 12.30 4.05 5.51
CA GLY A 12 13.00 4.60 4.35
C GLY A 12 12.75 6.09 4.17
N SER A 13 12.69 6.50 2.91
CA SER A 13 12.61 7.91 2.53
C SER A 13 11.38 8.64 3.08
N LEU A 14 10.27 7.96 3.36
CA LEU A 14 9.09 8.56 4.04
C LEU A 14 9.14 8.49 5.57
N GLY A 15 10.27 8.03 6.13
CA GLY A 15 10.45 7.73 7.55
C GLY A 15 10.02 6.30 7.92
N SER A 16 9.71 6.11 9.20
CA SER A 16 9.06 4.89 9.71
C SER A 16 7.58 4.91 9.39
N VAL A 17 7.16 4.13 8.39
CA VAL A 17 5.75 3.94 8.05
C VAL A 17 5.30 2.57 8.54
N ARG A 18 4.25 2.52 9.36
CA ARG A 18 3.71 1.25 9.84
C ARG A 18 2.73 0.64 8.84
N ARG A 19 2.54 -0.67 8.91
CA ARG A 19 1.47 -1.35 8.16
C ARG A 19 0.11 -0.73 8.52
N ASN A 20 -0.74 -0.52 7.51
CA ASN A 20 -2.03 0.17 7.57
C ASN A 20 -1.98 1.65 7.94
N ASP A 21 -0.79 2.24 8.07
CA ASP A 21 -0.65 3.66 8.30
C ASP A 21 -1.19 4.46 7.10
N LYS A 22 -1.83 5.59 7.39
CA LYS A 22 -2.54 6.42 6.40
C LYS A 22 -1.77 7.71 6.20
N ILE A 23 -1.16 7.85 5.03
CA ILE A 23 -0.41 9.04 4.65
C ILE A 23 -1.29 9.86 3.71
N LEU A 24 -1.74 11.03 4.14
CA LEU A 24 -2.58 11.91 3.32
C LEU A 24 -1.82 12.40 2.10
N LEU A 25 -2.48 12.59 0.95
CA LEU A 25 -1.80 13.10 -0.25
C LEU A 25 -1.20 14.51 -0.06
N THR A 26 -1.74 15.26 0.90
CA THR A 26 -1.28 16.59 1.33
C THR A 26 -0.19 16.55 2.39
N ASP A 27 0.26 15.35 2.80
CA ASP A 27 1.30 15.21 3.80
C ASP A 27 2.64 15.74 3.26
N PRO A 28 3.36 16.59 4.02
CA PRO A 28 4.62 17.17 3.57
C PRO A 28 5.68 16.09 3.25
N ARG A 29 5.58 14.89 3.83
CA ARG A 29 6.49 13.77 3.52
C ARG A 29 6.37 13.30 2.07
N LEU A 30 5.21 13.47 1.44
CA LEU A 30 4.98 13.09 0.04
C LEU A 30 5.34 14.23 -0.92
N ALA A 31 5.11 15.48 -0.52
CA ALA A 31 5.27 16.67 -1.38
C ALA A 31 6.68 16.76 -1.98
N ASP A 32 7.72 16.53 -1.17
CA ASP A 32 9.11 16.53 -1.63
C ASP A 32 9.57 15.19 -2.23
N LYS A 33 8.75 14.14 -2.12
CA LYS A 33 9.15 12.75 -2.41
C LYS A 33 8.23 12.04 -3.38
N ASP A 34 7.56 12.77 -4.27
CA ASP A 34 6.62 12.22 -5.25
C ASP A 34 7.20 11.05 -6.08
N LYS A 35 8.48 11.13 -6.46
CA LYS A 35 9.21 10.04 -7.13
C LYS A 35 9.33 8.78 -6.26
N VAL A 36 9.67 8.94 -4.98
CA VAL A 36 9.77 7.82 -4.03
C VAL A 36 8.41 7.17 -3.84
N VAL A 37 7.35 7.98 -3.73
CA VAL A 37 5.98 7.49 -3.57
C VAL A 37 5.57 6.64 -4.77
N LYS A 38 5.86 7.09 -5.99
CA LYS A 38 5.63 6.31 -7.21
C LYS A 38 6.37 4.97 -7.20
N GLU A 39 7.64 4.94 -6.77
CA GLU A 39 8.41 3.70 -6.64
C GLU A 39 7.85 2.76 -5.57
N LEU A 40 7.42 3.29 -4.42
CA LEU A 40 6.80 2.52 -3.35
C LEU A 40 5.43 1.97 -3.76
N VAL A 41 4.65 2.72 -4.53
CA VAL A 41 3.39 2.26 -5.11
C VAL A 41 3.63 1.18 -6.16
N LYS A 42 4.62 1.38 -7.04
CA LYS A 42 5.04 0.39 -8.04
C LYS A 42 5.55 -0.90 -7.39
N SER A 43 6.20 -0.78 -6.24
CA SER A 43 6.68 -1.90 -5.42
C SER A 43 5.58 -2.54 -4.55
N GLY A 44 4.36 -1.99 -4.53
CA GLY A 44 3.24 -2.49 -3.72
C GLY A 44 3.35 -2.22 -2.21
N LEU A 45 4.31 -1.39 -1.78
CA LEU A 45 4.48 -0.99 -0.37
C LEU A 45 3.48 0.08 0.05
N LEU A 46 3.10 0.95 -0.88
CA LEU A 46 2.02 1.93 -0.71
C LEU A 46 0.88 1.63 -1.66
N VAL A 47 -0.35 1.72 -1.17
CA VAL A 47 -1.56 1.55 -1.95
C VAL A 47 -2.34 2.86 -1.91
N PRO A 48 -2.62 3.49 -3.07
CA PRO A 48 -3.50 4.65 -3.10
C PRO A 48 -4.90 4.22 -2.66
N ALA A 49 -5.42 4.81 -1.59
CA ALA A 49 -6.75 4.58 -1.06
C ALA A 49 -7.53 5.89 -1.10
N SER A 50 -8.69 5.88 -1.74
CA SER A 50 -9.66 6.98 -1.63
C SER A 50 -10.66 6.60 -0.53
N SER A 51 -11.10 7.56 0.28
CA SER A 51 -12.17 7.36 1.29
C SER A 51 -13.51 6.83 0.73
N ASP A 52 -13.60 6.54 -0.58
CA ASP A 52 -14.85 6.24 -1.28
C ASP A 52 -14.87 4.86 -1.95
N GLY A 53 -13.79 4.09 -1.85
CA GLY A 53 -13.72 2.81 -2.55
C GLY A 53 -12.38 2.17 -2.34
N GLU A 54 -12.37 1.17 -1.47
CA GLU A 54 -11.35 0.15 -1.36
C GLU A 54 -10.83 -0.25 -2.76
N PRO A 55 -9.58 0.07 -3.14
CA PRO A 55 -8.97 -0.67 -4.22
C PRO A 55 -8.69 -2.04 -3.66
N ALA A 56 -9.47 -3.00 -4.15
CA ALA A 56 -9.30 -4.42 -3.93
C ALA A 56 -7.80 -4.75 -3.85
N SER A 57 -7.40 -5.40 -2.76
CA SER A 57 -6.24 -6.29 -2.75
C SER A 57 -6.15 -6.93 -4.13
N PRO A 58 -4.98 -6.94 -4.80
CA PRO A 58 -4.82 -7.89 -5.89
C PRO A 58 -5.15 -9.23 -5.25
N ALA A 59 -6.29 -9.81 -5.65
CA ALA A 59 -6.70 -11.11 -5.20
C ALA A 59 -5.48 -11.97 -5.47
N THR A 60 -4.76 -12.32 -4.41
CA THR A 60 -3.84 -13.43 -4.47
C THR A 60 -4.78 -14.55 -4.89
N PRO A 61 -4.65 -15.16 -6.07
CA PRO A 61 -5.33 -16.41 -6.28
C PRO A 61 -4.69 -17.32 -5.24
N ARG A 62 -5.35 -17.44 -4.08
CA ARG A 62 -5.17 -18.59 -3.21
C ARG A 62 -5.60 -19.72 -4.13
N ALA A 63 -4.62 -20.30 -4.80
CA ALA A 63 -4.74 -21.59 -5.41
C ALA A 63 -5.33 -22.46 -4.31
N ALA A 64 -6.63 -22.72 -4.42
CA ALA A 64 -7.27 -23.82 -3.76
C ALA A 64 -6.59 -25.07 -4.32
N LYS A 65 -5.43 -25.41 -3.78
CA LYS A 65 -4.93 -26.78 -3.83
C LYS A 65 -5.85 -27.57 -2.92
N THR A 66 -6.98 -27.96 -3.50
CA THR A 66 -7.84 -29.01 -2.98
C THR A 66 -6.94 -30.21 -2.75
N LYS A 67 -6.76 -30.53 -1.47
CA LYS A 67 -6.02 -31.69 -0.97
C LYS A 67 -6.70 -32.94 -1.56
N PRO A 68 -5.96 -33.90 -2.14
CA PRO A 68 -6.58 -35.17 -2.52
C PRO A 68 -6.98 -35.88 -1.22
N GLN A 69 -8.27 -36.17 -1.07
CA GLN A 69 -8.73 -37.07 -0.03
C GLN A 69 -8.70 -38.49 -0.62
N ALA A 70 -8.07 -39.37 0.16
CA ALA A 70 -7.74 -40.76 -0.15
C ALA A 70 -8.97 -41.63 -0.45
#